data_AF-A0A9Q4G2N5-F1
#
_entry.id   AF-A0A9Q4G2N5-F1
#
_cell.length_a   1.000
_cell.length_b   1.000
_cell.length_c   1.000
_cell.angle_alpha   90.00
_cell.angle_beta   90.00
_cell.angle_gamma   90.00
#
_symmetry.space_group_name_H-M   'P 1'
#
loop_
_entity.id
_entity.type
_entity.pdbx_description
1 polymer ?
#
loop_
_entity_poly.entity_id
_entity_poly.type
_entity_poly.pdbx_seq_one_letter_code
_entity_poly.pdbx_strand_id
1 'polypeptide(L)'
;MNFIVKKRGFLALIFSFIFSLFIVLLPWQTLKQSEYTDRTNYIEYINNSINKIYWFDYESILSKLSNEWLWHQILDICTEVLKLNSTEIIFFISFSLVFLSSIFLTKRYNYLSCILLLTPVFVDFMYSQLRLAFVIAILLVVYYLYRRKSLLTFPLIAITPFIHTSALIFISFFIISLFLEKKFLQIPRIKVLFCILLGIGFGILTGPLLSNILSTIGDRRADYKDMSSSVAYMSFWLVLYLYYILKGFFENKNRTFLFYVSLSILSLVTTQTFLGGYPSRYLVAFFPFLLGSMIEIKGKEQSIIFLCYFAYTLLLWTYWINN
;
A
#
# COMPACT_ATOMS: atom_id res chain seq x y z
N MET A 1 -9.51 34.60 -8.93
CA MET A 1 -9.93 33.36 -8.22
C MET A 1 -9.16 33.31 -6.90
N ASN A 2 -9.76 33.79 -5.80
CA ASN A 2 -9.06 33.88 -4.51
C ASN A 2 -9.00 32.49 -3.86
N PHE A 3 -7.80 31.88 -3.88
CA PHE A 3 -7.55 30.65 -3.15
C PHE A 3 -7.42 30.96 -1.65
N ILE A 4 -8.56 30.96 -0.95
CA ILE A 4 -8.54 30.98 0.52
C ILE A 4 -8.03 29.61 0.98
N VAL A 5 -6.71 29.50 1.19
CA VAL A 5 -6.12 28.30 1.77
C VAL A 5 -6.55 28.21 3.22
N LYS A 6 -7.37 27.20 3.56
CA LYS A 6 -7.77 26.96 4.96
C LYS A 6 -6.50 26.73 5.80
N LYS A 7 -6.27 27.56 6.83
CA LYS A 7 -5.10 27.54 7.71
C LYS A 7 -4.70 26.12 8.17
N ARG A 8 -5.68 25.30 8.57
CA ARG A 8 -5.46 23.89 8.96
C ARG A 8 -4.91 23.02 7.83
N GLY A 9 -5.39 23.22 6.60
CA GLY A 9 -4.92 22.45 5.44
C GLY A 9 -3.49 22.81 5.03
N PHE A 10 -3.10 24.06 5.22
CA PHE A 10 -1.72 24.53 4.99
C PHE A 10 -0.75 23.98 6.04
N LEU A 11 -1.11 24.06 7.33
CA LEU A 11 -0.30 23.48 8.41
C LEU A 11 -0.12 21.97 8.27
N ALA A 12 -1.17 21.24 7.88
CA ALA A 12 -1.07 19.81 7.59
C ALA A 12 -0.10 19.50 6.44
N LEU A 13 -0.03 20.37 5.43
CA LEU A 13 0.91 20.25 4.32
C LEU A 13 2.35 20.48 4.81
N ILE A 14 2.61 21.59 5.50
CA ILE A 14 3.95 21.90 6.04
C ILE A 14 4.42 20.78 6.98
N PHE A 15 3.58 20.38 7.93
CA PHE A 15 3.93 19.32 8.86
C PHE A 15 4.25 18.02 8.13
N SER A 16 3.41 17.62 7.16
CA SER A 16 3.65 16.39 6.40
C SER A 16 4.92 16.47 5.56
N PHE A 17 5.25 17.64 5.02
CA PHE A 17 6.48 17.87 4.28
C PHE A 17 7.71 17.68 5.18
N ILE A 18 7.74 18.36 6.33
CA ILE A 18 8.83 18.27 7.31
C ILE A 18 8.97 16.85 7.84
N PHE A 19 7.84 16.21 8.22
CA PHE A 19 7.83 14.82 8.69
C PHE A 19 8.42 13.87 7.63
N SER A 20 8.03 14.03 6.37
CA SER A 20 8.50 13.13 5.30
C SER A 20 9.97 13.35 4.97
N LEU A 21 10.46 14.59 5.00
CA LEU A 21 11.88 14.87 4.89
C LEU A 21 12.66 14.21 6.03
N PHE A 22 12.21 14.41 7.26
CA PHE A 22 12.86 13.82 8.43
C PHE A 22 12.93 12.29 8.30
N ILE A 23 11.83 11.63 7.93
CA ILE A 23 11.80 10.18 7.80
C ILE A 23 12.67 9.67 6.66
N VAL A 24 12.63 10.26 5.47
CA VAL A 24 13.39 9.73 4.32
C VAL A 24 14.89 10.02 4.42
N LEU A 25 15.29 11.05 5.17
CA LEU A 25 16.70 11.37 5.40
C LEU A 25 17.35 10.54 6.52
N LEU A 26 16.58 9.79 7.31
CA LEU A 26 17.15 8.88 8.29
C LEU A 26 17.88 7.72 7.57
N PRO A 27 19.08 7.32 8.04
CA PRO A 27 19.88 6.27 7.40
C PRO A 27 19.36 4.87 7.77
N TRP A 28 18.13 4.55 7.37
CA TRP A 28 17.46 3.30 7.76
C TRP A 28 18.26 2.04 7.43
N GLN A 29 18.95 2.01 6.30
CA GLN A 29 19.81 0.88 5.94
C GLN A 29 20.95 0.68 6.97
N THR A 30 21.59 1.75 7.41
CA THR A 30 22.63 1.69 8.44
C THR A 30 22.04 1.28 9.80
N LEU A 31 20.84 1.75 10.13
CA LEU A 31 20.14 1.36 11.35
C LEU A 31 19.71 -0.10 11.35
N LYS A 32 19.34 -0.64 10.19
CA LYS A 32 18.96 -2.05 9.99
C LYS A 32 20.17 -3.00 9.99
N GLN A 33 21.36 -2.50 9.65
CA GLN A 33 22.58 -3.30 9.46
C GLN A 33 22.48 -4.36 8.35
N SER A 34 21.44 -4.32 7.53
CA SER A 34 21.25 -5.24 6.40
C SER A 34 20.81 -4.50 5.14
N GLU A 35 21.13 -5.07 3.97
CA GLU A 35 20.74 -4.49 2.68
C GLU A 35 19.28 -4.76 2.33
N TYR A 36 18.71 -3.83 1.57
CA TYR A 36 17.43 -3.99 0.93
C TYR A 36 17.64 -4.60 -0.46
N THR A 37 17.46 -5.92 -0.60
CA THR A 37 17.73 -6.66 -1.85
C THR A 37 17.11 -5.99 -3.09
N ASP A 38 15.81 -5.67 -3.03
CA ASP A 38 15.12 -5.01 -4.13
C ASP A 38 15.68 -3.60 -4.41
N ARG A 39 16.08 -2.86 -3.37
CA ARG A 39 16.73 -1.55 -3.53
C ARG A 39 18.08 -1.70 -4.21
N THR A 40 18.91 -2.65 -3.78
CA THR A 40 20.22 -2.91 -4.37
C THR A 40 20.07 -3.28 -5.85
N ASN A 41 19.09 -4.14 -6.19
CA ASN A 41 18.76 -4.46 -7.57
C ASN A 41 18.35 -3.22 -8.38
N TYR A 42 17.60 -2.29 -7.79
CA TYR A 42 17.23 -1.04 -8.47
C TYR A 42 18.39 -0.07 -8.63
N ILE A 43 19.28 0.03 -7.64
CA ILE A 43 20.49 0.84 -7.73
C ILE A 43 21.37 0.31 -8.86
N GLU A 44 21.57 -1.01 -8.94
CA GLU A 44 22.32 -1.65 -10.02
C GLU A 44 21.65 -1.42 -11.38
N TYR A 45 20.33 -1.64 -11.46
CA TYR A 45 19.53 -1.43 -12.66
C TYR A 45 19.64 0.01 -13.21
N ILE A 46 19.56 1.00 -12.33
CA ILE A 46 19.60 2.43 -12.68
C ILE A 46 21.02 2.87 -13.03
N ASN A 47 22.01 2.51 -12.20
CA ASN A 47 23.38 3.00 -12.35
C ASN A 47 24.14 2.32 -13.49
N ASN A 48 23.84 1.05 -13.79
CA ASN A 48 24.49 0.32 -14.87
C ASN A 48 23.73 0.43 -16.21
N SER A 49 22.77 1.35 -16.30
CA SER A 49 21.98 1.65 -17.52
C SER A 49 21.38 0.42 -18.19
N ILE A 50 21.01 -0.59 -17.40
CA ILE A 50 20.40 -1.81 -17.92
C ILE A 50 18.91 -1.53 -18.14
N ASN A 51 18.56 -0.65 -19.08
CA ASN A 51 17.16 -0.34 -19.31
C ASN A 51 16.45 -1.55 -19.97
N LYS A 52 15.57 -2.19 -19.21
CA LYS A 52 14.74 -3.32 -19.62
C LYS A 52 13.72 -2.97 -20.70
N ILE A 53 13.58 -1.69 -21.02
CA ILE A 53 12.69 -1.22 -22.08
C ILE A 53 13.02 -1.80 -23.45
N TYR A 54 14.27 -2.20 -23.68
CA TYR A 54 14.70 -2.84 -24.93
C TYR A 54 14.65 -4.37 -24.88
N TRP A 55 14.24 -4.95 -23.74
CA TRP A 55 14.23 -6.41 -23.54
C TRP A 55 12.88 -7.04 -23.87
N PHE A 56 11.84 -6.22 -23.95
CA PHE A 56 10.47 -6.68 -24.16
C PHE A 56 9.89 -6.04 -25.41
N ASP A 57 9.08 -6.81 -26.12
CA ASP A 57 8.22 -6.28 -27.16
C ASP A 57 7.01 -5.59 -26.51
N TYR A 58 6.75 -4.33 -26.86
CA TYR A 58 5.66 -3.52 -26.33
C TYR A 58 4.59 -3.21 -27.38
N GLU A 59 4.46 -4.00 -28.45
CA GLU A 59 3.46 -3.74 -29.50
C GLU A 59 2.02 -3.83 -28.99
N SER A 60 1.68 -4.84 -28.17
CA SER A 60 0.32 -5.03 -27.66
C SER A 60 0.07 -4.37 -26.30
N ILE A 61 -1.19 -3.97 -26.04
CA ILE A 61 -1.62 -3.43 -24.73
C ILE A 61 -1.37 -4.45 -23.62
N LEU A 62 -1.65 -5.73 -23.88
CA LEU A 62 -1.41 -6.80 -22.93
C LEU A 62 0.08 -6.91 -22.60
N SER A 63 0.97 -6.82 -23.60
CA SER A 63 2.41 -6.83 -23.34
C SER A 63 2.86 -5.61 -22.53
N LYS A 64 2.35 -4.42 -22.86
CA LYS A 64 2.63 -3.19 -22.08
C LYS A 64 2.21 -3.31 -20.62
N LEU A 65 1.06 -3.94 -20.37
CA LEU A 65 0.57 -4.19 -19.02
C LEU A 65 1.45 -5.22 -18.30
N SER A 66 1.62 -6.41 -18.87
CA SER A 66 2.37 -7.52 -18.27
C SER A 66 3.83 -7.20 -17.98
N ASN A 67 4.45 -6.41 -18.86
CA ASN A 67 5.85 -6.01 -18.75
C ASN A 67 6.02 -4.61 -18.13
N GLU A 68 4.98 -4.08 -17.49
CA GLU A 68 5.01 -2.83 -16.71
C GLU A 68 5.71 -1.68 -17.45
N TRP A 69 5.34 -1.50 -18.72
CA TRP A 69 5.98 -0.60 -19.66
C TRP A 69 6.16 0.83 -19.13
N LEU A 70 5.14 1.38 -18.47
CA LEU A 70 5.17 2.77 -18.00
C LEU A 70 6.20 2.95 -16.88
N TRP A 71 6.44 1.93 -16.05
CA TRP A 71 7.50 2.00 -15.05
C TRP A 71 8.88 2.14 -15.70
N HIS A 72 9.16 1.34 -16.73
CA HIS A 72 10.44 1.41 -17.45
C HIS A 72 10.61 2.74 -18.20
N GLN A 73 9.53 3.27 -18.80
CA GLN A 73 9.53 4.60 -19.41
C GLN A 73 9.80 5.72 -18.39
N ILE A 74 9.19 5.65 -17.20
CA ILE A 74 9.43 6.65 -16.16
C ILE A 74 10.89 6.63 -15.71
N LEU A 75 11.45 5.44 -15.49
CA LEU A 75 12.86 5.31 -15.13
C LEU A 75 13.77 5.86 -16.24
N ASP A 76 13.50 5.54 -17.50
CA ASP A 76 14.25 6.07 -18.65
C ASP A 76 14.24 7.60 -18.70
N ILE A 77 13.07 8.22 -18.55
CA ILE A 77 12.94 9.68 -18.51
C ILE A 77 13.74 10.25 -17.32
N CYS A 78 13.64 9.63 -16.15
CA CYS A 78 14.39 10.08 -14.97
C CYS A 78 15.91 10.00 -15.17
N THR A 79 16.43 8.92 -15.76
CA THR A 79 17.87 8.70 -15.91
C THR A 79 18.45 9.38 -17.14
N GLU A 80 17.76 9.33 -18.28
CA GLU A 80 18.31 9.81 -19.56
C GLU A 80 17.96 11.26 -19.85
N VAL A 81 16.75 11.70 -19.51
CA VAL A 81 16.30 13.08 -19.79
C VAL A 81 16.60 13.99 -18.61
N LEU A 82 16.22 13.59 -17.40
CA LEU A 82 16.40 14.41 -16.19
C LEU A 82 17.78 14.23 -15.54
N LYS A 83 18.57 13.23 -15.98
CA LYS A 83 19.91 12.91 -15.47
C LYS A 83 19.94 12.70 -13.94
N LEU A 84 18.86 12.13 -13.39
CA LEU A 84 18.77 11.79 -11.98
C LEU A 84 19.54 10.49 -11.69
N ASN A 85 20.22 10.45 -10.55
CA ASN A 85 20.84 9.23 -10.06
C ASN A 85 19.85 8.33 -9.28
N SER A 86 20.25 7.09 -9.01
CA SER A 86 19.42 6.12 -8.27
C SER A 86 18.99 6.62 -6.88
N THR A 87 19.85 7.35 -6.19
CA THR A 87 19.56 7.87 -4.84
C THR A 87 18.46 8.93 -4.88
N GLU A 88 18.51 9.83 -5.87
CA GLU A 88 17.50 10.88 -6.08
C GLU A 88 16.13 10.30 -6.45
N ILE A 89 16.11 9.28 -7.32
CA ILE A 89 14.87 8.60 -7.73
C ILE A 89 14.23 7.88 -6.53
N ILE A 90 15.03 7.11 -5.79
CA ILE A 90 14.56 6.42 -4.57
C ILE A 90 14.05 7.44 -3.56
N PHE A 91 14.80 8.51 -3.31
CA PHE A 91 14.40 9.59 -2.41
C PHE A 91 13.04 10.16 -2.82
N PHE A 92 12.83 10.49 -4.10
CA PHE A 92 11.58 11.06 -4.59
C PHE A 92 10.38 10.12 -4.38
N ILE A 93 10.57 8.82 -4.65
CA ILE A 93 9.51 7.82 -4.47
C ILE A 93 9.16 7.65 -3.00
N SER A 94 10.16 7.41 -2.15
CA SER A 94 9.96 7.24 -0.70
C SER A 94 9.36 8.50 -0.08
N PHE A 95 9.87 9.68 -0.45
CA PHE A 95 9.34 10.97 -0.02
C PHE A 95 7.88 11.15 -0.43
N SER A 96 7.54 10.88 -1.69
CA SER A 96 6.17 11.01 -2.20
C SER A 96 5.21 10.10 -1.44
N LEU A 97 5.60 8.84 -1.17
CA LEU A 97 4.79 7.90 -0.40
C LEU A 97 4.56 8.40 1.04
N VAL A 98 5.63 8.76 1.76
CA VAL A 98 5.53 9.20 3.17
C VAL A 98 4.73 10.51 3.24
N PHE A 99 4.97 11.45 2.33
CA PHE A 99 4.29 12.73 2.27
C PHE A 99 2.80 12.58 2.02
N LEU A 100 2.41 11.77 1.03
CA LEU A 100 1.01 11.56 0.71
C LEU A 100 0.29 10.73 1.78
N SER A 101 0.98 9.80 2.44
CA SER A 101 0.44 9.05 3.59
C SER A 101 0.24 9.95 4.80
N SER A 102 1.22 10.79 5.11
CA SER A 102 1.19 11.76 6.19
C SER A 102 0.09 12.81 5.98
N ILE A 103 -0.03 13.35 4.77
CA ILE A 103 -1.05 14.36 4.47
C ILE A 103 -2.47 13.74 4.49
N PHE A 104 -2.59 12.45 4.13
CA PHE A 104 -3.82 11.67 4.25
C PHE A 104 -4.31 11.57 5.69
N LEU A 105 -3.41 11.23 6.62
CA LEU A 105 -3.74 11.11 8.04
C LEU A 105 -3.95 12.47 8.71
N THR A 106 -3.02 13.41 8.56
CA THR A 106 -3.08 14.72 9.24
C THR A 106 -4.29 15.58 8.85
N LYS A 107 -4.66 15.60 7.55
CA LYS A 107 -5.82 16.40 7.11
C LYS A 107 -7.14 15.86 7.64
N ARG A 108 -7.23 14.55 7.87
CA ARG A 108 -8.46 13.89 8.32
C ARG A 108 -8.57 13.86 9.85
N TYR A 109 -7.45 13.64 10.53
CA TYR A 109 -7.40 13.46 11.98
C TYR A 109 -6.58 14.59 12.61
N ASN A 110 -5.37 14.29 13.08
CA ASN A 110 -4.48 15.23 13.78
C ASN A 110 -3.02 14.95 13.38
N TYR A 111 -2.09 15.82 13.78
CA TYR A 111 -0.68 15.69 13.44
C TYR A 111 -0.01 14.43 14.01
N LEU A 112 -0.43 14.00 15.21
CA LEU A 112 0.12 12.82 15.89
C LEU A 112 -0.19 11.51 15.17
N SER A 113 -1.24 11.47 14.35
CA SER A 113 -1.59 10.28 13.56
C SER A 113 -0.46 9.81 12.62
N CYS A 114 0.45 10.70 12.21
CA CYS A 114 1.60 10.32 11.39
C CYS A 114 2.65 9.50 12.13
N ILE A 115 2.72 9.59 13.46
CA ILE A 115 3.63 8.76 14.26
C ILE A 115 3.31 7.28 14.08
N LEU A 116 2.04 6.95 13.79
CA LEU A 116 1.63 5.59 13.52
C LEU A 116 2.26 5.01 12.23
N LEU A 117 2.73 5.85 11.30
CA LEU A 117 3.48 5.40 10.13
C LEU A 117 4.89 4.90 10.49
N LEU A 118 5.41 5.21 11.68
CA LEU A 118 6.75 4.82 12.14
C LEU A 118 6.79 3.38 12.63
N THR A 119 6.57 2.47 11.68
CA THR A 119 6.72 1.04 11.89
C THR A 119 7.80 0.47 10.99
N PRO A 120 8.49 -0.61 11.41
CA PRO A 120 9.47 -1.28 10.57
C PRO A 120 8.90 -1.72 9.23
N VAL A 121 7.64 -2.18 9.21
CA VAL A 121 6.99 -2.68 8.00
C VAL A 121 6.79 -1.56 6.98
N PHE A 122 6.39 -0.36 7.43
CA PHE A 122 6.22 0.80 6.54
C PHE A 122 7.57 1.37 6.09
N VAL A 123 8.58 1.39 6.97
CA VAL A 123 9.96 1.78 6.63
C VAL A 123 10.55 0.83 5.59
N ASP A 124 10.40 -0.48 5.77
CA ASP A 124 10.85 -1.47 4.79
C ASP A 124 10.10 -1.33 3.47
N PHE A 125 8.80 -1.07 3.51
CA PHE A 125 8.01 -0.89 2.30
C PHE A 125 8.52 0.25 1.41
N MET A 126 8.85 1.40 2.00
CA MET A 126 9.27 2.57 1.22
C MET A 126 10.63 2.41 0.51
N TYR A 127 11.46 1.43 0.90
CA TYR A 127 12.74 1.13 0.26
C TYR A 127 12.78 -0.20 -0.49
N SER A 128 12.02 -1.20 -0.04
CA SER A 128 12.05 -2.54 -0.62
C SER A 128 11.11 -2.70 -1.81
N GLN A 129 10.08 -1.87 -1.96
CA GLN A 129 9.05 -2.09 -2.97
C GLN A 129 8.73 -0.82 -3.76
N LEU A 130 9.75 -0.23 -4.40
CA LEU A 130 9.69 1.09 -5.04
C LEU A 130 8.53 1.25 -6.04
N ARG A 131 8.32 0.27 -6.93
CA ARG A 131 7.18 0.26 -7.87
C ARG A 131 5.85 0.39 -7.17
N LEU A 132 5.62 -0.46 -6.16
CA LEU A 132 4.37 -0.49 -5.43
C LEU A 132 4.21 0.76 -4.55
N ALA A 133 5.28 1.22 -3.89
CA ALA A 133 5.31 2.48 -3.16
C ALA A 133 4.86 3.65 -4.05
N PHE A 134 5.37 3.73 -5.28
CA PHE A 134 4.98 4.75 -6.24
C PHE A 134 3.51 4.62 -6.69
N VAL A 135 3.04 3.40 -6.95
CA VAL A 135 1.61 3.13 -7.24
C VAL A 135 0.71 3.58 -6.10
N ILE A 136 1.05 3.29 -4.84
CA ILE A 136 0.25 3.70 -3.68
C ILE A 136 0.27 5.22 -3.50
N ALA A 137 1.39 5.89 -3.74
CA ALA A 137 1.46 7.34 -3.79
C ALA A 137 0.47 7.90 -4.84
N ILE A 138 0.44 7.34 -6.06
CA ILE A 138 -0.54 7.74 -7.09
C ILE A 138 -1.98 7.49 -6.61
N LEU A 139 -2.27 6.34 -6.00
CA LEU A 139 -3.63 6.04 -5.50
C LEU A 139 -4.09 7.01 -4.40
N LEU A 140 -3.18 7.51 -3.55
CA LEU A 140 -3.48 8.55 -2.57
C LEU A 140 -3.82 9.89 -3.26
N VAL A 141 -3.13 10.25 -4.36
CA VAL A 141 -3.48 11.42 -5.18
C VAL A 141 -4.84 11.23 -5.84
N VAL A 142 -5.09 10.06 -6.44
CA VAL A 142 -6.39 9.67 -7.01
C VAL A 142 -7.51 9.82 -5.99
N TYR A 143 -7.28 9.42 -4.74
CA TYR A 143 -8.26 9.63 -3.66
C TYR A 143 -8.65 11.08 -3.45
N TYR A 144 -7.67 11.98 -3.41
CA TYR A 144 -7.93 13.41 -3.26
C TYR A 144 -8.64 14.01 -4.47
N LEU A 145 -8.21 13.64 -5.69
CA LEU A 145 -8.83 14.11 -6.93
C LEU A 145 -10.27 13.62 -7.06
N TYR A 146 -10.54 12.36 -6.69
CA TYR A 146 -11.88 11.78 -6.67
C TYR A 146 -12.81 12.53 -5.73
N ARG A 147 -12.36 12.83 -4.49
CA ARG A 147 -13.17 13.58 -3.51
C ARG A 147 -13.45 15.01 -3.97
N ARG A 148 -12.62 15.57 -4.84
CA ARG A 148 -12.83 16.86 -5.51
C ARG A 148 -13.60 16.76 -6.83
N LYS A 149 -14.05 15.55 -7.22
CA LYS A 149 -14.73 15.26 -8.49
C LYS A 149 -13.93 15.68 -9.72
N SER A 150 -12.60 15.65 -9.63
CA SER A 150 -11.73 15.99 -10.77
C SER A 150 -11.72 14.86 -11.79
N LEU A 151 -11.86 15.20 -13.07
CA LEU A 151 -11.79 14.25 -14.18
C LEU A 151 -10.40 13.60 -14.32
N LEU A 152 -9.34 14.23 -13.78
CA LEU A 152 -7.98 13.67 -13.75
C LEU A 152 -7.87 12.35 -12.97
N THR A 153 -8.89 12.01 -12.18
CA THR A 153 -8.96 10.73 -11.45
C THR A 153 -8.92 9.53 -12.40
N PHE A 154 -9.67 9.57 -13.49
CA PHE A 154 -9.81 8.44 -14.41
C PHE A 154 -8.53 8.09 -15.18
N PRO A 155 -7.82 9.05 -15.83
CA PRO A 155 -6.58 8.72 -16.51
C PRO A 155 -5.52 8.22 -15.53
N LEU A 156 -5.42 8.78 -14.32
CA LEU A 156 -4.47 8.30 -13.31
C LEU A 156 -4.75 6.84 -12.89
N ILE A 157 -6.02 6.47 -12.67
CA ILE A 157 -6.39 5.07 -12.40
C ILE A 157 -6.01 4.18 -13.59
N ALA A 158 -6.27 4.63 -14.82
CA ALA A 158 -6.04 3.82 -16.02
C ALA A 158 -4.54 3.56 -16.29
N ILE A 159 -3.66 4.50 -15.98
CA ILE A 159 -2.21 4.33 -16.21
C ILE A 159 -1.50 3.53 -15.11
N THR A 160 -2.05 3.50 -13.90
CA THR A 160 -1.37 2.89 -12.73
C THR A 160 -1.03 1.40 -12.93
N PRO A 161 -1.87 0.56 -13.57
CA PRO A 161 -1.53 -0.83 -13.88
C PRO A 161 -0.31 -1.03 -14.79
N PHE A 162 0.04 -0.03 -15.61
CA PHE A 162 1.24 -0.08 -16.46
C PHE A 162 2.52 0.22 -15.68
N ILE A 163 2.41 0.69 -14.43
CA ILE A 163 3.54 0.89 -13.51
C ILE A 163 3.78 -0.36 -12.69
N HIS A 164 2.69 -0.96 -12.18
CA HIS A 164 2.76 -2.22 -11.47
C HIS A 164 1.48 -3.01 -11.72
N THR A 165 1.62 -4.22 -12.22
CA THR A 165 0.48 -5.08 -12.59
C THR A 165 -0.47 -5.34 -11.42
N SER A 166 0.07 -5.49 -10.20
CA SER A 166 -0.74 -5.73 -9.00
C SER A 166 -1.58 -4.52 -8.59
N ALA A 167 -1.40 -3.34 -9.21
CA ALA A 167 -2.24 -2.17 -9.01
C ALA A 167 -3.72 -2.44 -9.27
N LEU A 168 -4.05 -3.39 -10.16
CA LEU A 168 -5.43 -3.77 -10.45
C LEU A 168 -6.19 -4.24 -9.20
N ILE A 169 -5.54 -5.00 -8.32
CA ILE A 169 -6.13 -5.48 -7.06
C ILE A 169 -6.44 -4.29 -6.16
N PHE A 170 -5.48 -3.38 -6.02
CA PHE A 170 -5.58 -2.20 -5.17
C PHE A 170 -6.64 -1.21 -5.67
N ILE A 171 -6.69 -0.97 -6.97
CA ILE A 171 -7.74 -0.18 -7.63
C ILE A 171 -9.11 -0.83 -7.40
N SER A 172 -9.22 -2.15 -7.50
CA SER A 172 -10.47 -2.87 -7.27
C SER A 172 -10.98 -2.66 -5.85
N PHE A 173 -10.15 -2.86 -4.82
CA PHE A 173 -10.53 -2.59 -3.43
C PHE A 173 -10.94 -1.14 -3.22
N PHE A 174 -10.22 -0.21 -3.84
CA PHE A 174 -10.49 1.21 -3.74
C PHE A 174 -11.85 1.61 -4.34
N ILE A 175 -12.10 1.24 -5.61
CA ILE A 175 -13.34 1.59 -6.32
C ILE A 175 -14.54 0.92 -5.66
N ILE A 176 -14.43 -0.38 -5.34
CA ILE A 176 -15.51 -1.13 -4.70
C ILE A 176 -15.85 -0.50 -3.35
N SER A 177 -14.86 -0.17 -2.53
CA SER A 177 -15.13 0.42 -1.22
C SER A 177 -15.76 1.81 -1.30
N LEU A 178 -15.40 2.62 -2.31
CA LEU A 178 -16.07 3.90 -2.58
C LEU A 178 -17.53 3.70 -3.00
N PHE A 179 -17.79 2.66 -3.79
CA PHE A 179 -19.14 2.30 -4.22
C PHE A 179 -20.00 1.77 -3.07
N LEU A 180 -19.44 0.93 -2.19
CA LEU A 180 -20.11 0.40 -1.00
C LEU A 180 -20.39 1.47 0.07
N GLU A 181 -19.52 2.47 0.19
CA GLU A 181 -19.76 3.64 1.06
C GLU A 181 -21.02 4.40 0.59
N LYS A 182 -21.22 4.52 -0.73
CA LYS A 182 -22.47 5.05 -1.29
C LYS A 182 -23.59 4.03 -1.03
N LYS A 183 -24.83 4.51 -0.84
CA LYS A 183 -25.99 3.69 -0.43
C LYS A 183 -26.48 2.68 -1.50
N PHE A 184 -25.59 2.16 -2.35
CA PHE A 184 -25.93 1.25 -3.44
C PHE A 184 -26.50 -0.08 -2.92
N LEU A 185 -25.84 -0.69 -1.93
CA LEU A 185 -26.43 -1.78 -1.16
C LEU A 185 -27.06 -1.20 0.11
N GLN A 186 -28.32 -1.53 0.39
CA GLN A 186 -29.01 -1.01 1.57
C GLN A 186 -28.68 -1.81 2.84
N ILE A 187 -28.26 -3.08 2.68
CA ILE A 187 -28.03 -4.01 3.79
C ILE A 187 -26.54 -4.02 4.17
N PRO A 188 -26.15 -3.46 5.34
CA PRO A 188 -24.74 -3.36 5.73
C PRO A 188 -24.01 -4.70 5.80
N ARG A 189 -24.69 -5.76 6.26
CA ARG A 189 -24.12 -7.11 6.35
C ARG A 189 -23.70 -7.68 4.99
N ILE A 190 -24.47 -7.39 3.94
CA ILE A 190 -24.12 -7.84 2.58
C ILE A 190 -22.87 -7.11 2.08
N LYS A 191 -22.70 -5.82 2.40
CA LYS A 191 -21.46 -5.08 2.07
C LYS A 191 -20.24 -5.71 2.73
N VAL A 192 -20.37 -6.09 4.00
CA VAL A 192 -19.31 -6.76 4.77
C VAL A 192 -18.97 -8.10 4.16
N LEU A 193 -19.98 -8.92 3.87
CA LEU A 193 -19.78 -10.20 3.18
C LEU A 193 -19.10 -10.02 1.82
N PHE A 194 -19.51 -9.03 1.04
CA PHE A 194 -18.90 -8.74 -0.26
C PHE A 194 -17.41 -8.37 -0.13
N CYS A 195 -17.04 -7.51 0.84
CA CYS A 195 -15.64 -7.19 1.12
C CYS A 195 -14.81 -8.42 1.50
N ILE A 196 -15.38 -9.31 2.33
CA ILE A 196 -14.72 -10.57 2.74
C ILE A 196 -14.53 -11.48 1.53
N LEU A 197 -15.58 -11.73 0.74
CA LEU A 197 -15.50 -12.59 -0.44
C LEU A 197 -14.52 -12.03 -1.49
N LEU A 198 -14.47 -10.71 -1.65
CA LEU A 198 -13.53 -10.05 -2.55
C LEU A 198 -12.07 -10.24 -2.08
N GLY A 199 -11.80 -10.07 -0.78
CA GLY A 199 -10.49 -10.28 -0.19
C GLY A 199 -10.03 -11.74 -0.29
N ILE A 200 -10.91 -12.69 0.04
CA ILE A 200 -10.65 -14.14 -0.12
C ILE A 200 -10.39 -14.46 -1.60
N GLY A 201 -11.22 -13.96 -2.51
CA GLY A 201 -11.07 -14.20 -3.95
C GLY A 201 -9.70 -13.76 -4.46
N PHE A 202 -9.31 -12.51 -4.19
CA PHE A 202 -7.97 -12.04 -4.56
C PHE A 202 -6.85 -12.77 -3.82
N GLY A 203 -7.04 -13.15 -2.55
CA GLY A 203 -6.07 -13.92 -1.78
C GLY A 203 -5.77 -15.28 -2.41
N ILE A 204 -6.81 -16.01 -2.85
CA ILE A 204 -6.67 -17.28 -3.56
C ILE A 204 -6.01 -17.06 -4.93
N LEU A 205 -6.46 -16.06 -5.69
CA LEU A 205 -5.92 -15.74 -7.03
C LEU A 205 -4.42 -15.44 -7.01
N THR A 206 -3.95 -14.75 -5.97
CA THR A 206 -2.56 -14.26 -5.87
C THR A 206 -1.64 -15.16 -5.05
N GLY A 207 -2.18 -16.07 -4.24
CA GLY A 207 -1.42 -17.09 -3.53
C GLY A 207 -1.42 -18.42 -4.28
N PRO A 208 -2.24 -19.40 -3.84
CA PRO A 208 -2.17 -20.78 -4.33
C PRO A 208 -2.45 -20.93 -5.83
N LEU A 209 -3.39 -20.15 -6.38
CA LEU A 209 -3.77 -20.29 -7.80
C LEU A 209 -2.66 -19.80 -8.73
N LEU A 210 -1.96 -18.71 -8.36
CA LEU A 210 -0.81 -18.22 -9.10
C LEU A 210 0.33 -19.25 -9.10
N SER A 211 0.62 -19.84 -7.93
CA SER A 211 1.64 -20.89 -7.80
C SER A 211 1.33 -22.09 -8.69
N ASN A 212 0.07 -22.54 -8.72
CA ASN A 212 -0.36 -23.67 -9.54
C ASN A 212 -0.25 -23.38 -11.04
N ILE A 213 -0.65 -22.18 -11.48
CA ILE A 213 -0.53 -21.77 -12.89
C ILE A 213 0.95 -21.74 -13.30
N LEU A 214 1.81 -21.14 -12.49
CA LEU A 214 3.25 -21.06 -12.77
C LEU A 214 3.89 -22.45 -12.81
N SER A 215 3.49 -23.35 -11.90
CA SER A 215 3.96 -24.74 -11.86
C SER A 215 3.57 -25.51 -13.12
N THR A 216 2.33 -25.33 -13.58
CA THR A 216 1.83 -25.98 -14.81
C THR A 216 2.55 -25.49 -16.06
N ILE A 217 3.02 -24.23 -16.06
CA ILE A 217 3.80 -23.62 -17.16
C ILE A 217 5.29 -24.01 -17.08
N GLY A 218 5.73 -24.68 -16.01
CA GLY A 218 7.14 -25.01 -15.78
C GLY A 218 7.99 -23.77 -15.50
N ASP A 219 7.39 -22.68 -15.03
CA ASP A 219 8.13 -21.47 -14.64
C ASP A 219 8.83 -21.73 -13.31
N ARG A 220 10.16 -21.51 -13.27
CA ARG A 220 11.01 -21.59 -12.07
C ARG A 220 10.50 -20.76 -10.88
N ARG A 221 9.61 -19.80 -11.11
CA ARG A 221 8.96 -19.00 -10.07
C ARG A 221 7.93 -19.78 -9.25
N ALA A 222 7.50 -20.94 -9.72
CA ALA A 222 6.62 -21.85 -8.97
C ALA A 222 7.36 -22.57 -7.82
N ASP A 223 8.68 -22.71 -7.94
CA ASP A 223 9.54 -23.38 -6.94
C ASP A 223 10.07 -22.41 -5.87
N TYR A 224 9.66 -21.14 -5.90
CA TYR A 224 10.02 -20.22 -4.82
C TYR A 224 9.46 -20.75 -3.50
N LYS A 225 10.35 -20.90 -2.51
CA LYS A 225 9.97 -21.24 -1.13
C LYS A 225 8.88 -20.29 -0.64
N ASP A 226 7.96 -20.84 0.15
CA ASP A 226 6.83 -20.10 0.71
C ASP A 226 7.30 -18.76 1.30
N MET A 227 6.84 -17.67 0.70
CA MET A 227 7.11 -16.29 1.15
C MET A 227 6.09 -15.84 2.19
N SER A 228 5.27 -16.76 2.72
CA SER A 228 4.26 -16.47 3.72
C SER A 228 4.92 -15.87 4.96
N SER A 229 4.29 -14.81 5.46
CA SER A 229 4.65 -14.27 6.76
C SER A 229 4.04 -15.17 7.83
N SER A 230 4.79 -15.48 8.88
CA SER A 230 4.29 -16.36 9.94
C SER A 230 3.01 -15.82 10.57
N VAL A 231 2.14 -16.73 11.04
CA VAL A 231 0.92 -16.36 11.77
C VAL A 231 1.23 -15.46 12.96
N ALA A 232 2.34 -15.72 13.66
CA ALA A 232 2.80 -14.88 14.76
C ALA A 232 3.08 -13.44 14.31
N TYR A 233 3.79 -13.27 13.19
CA TYR A 233 4.08 -11.96 12.60
C TYR A 233 2.81 -11.21 12.16
N MET A 234 1.78 -11.93 11.70
CA MET A 234 0.50 -11.35 11.25
C MET A 234 -0.58 -11.25 12.34
N SER A 235 -0.31 -11.74 13.55
CA SER A 235 -1.30 -11.93 14.62
C SER A 235 -2.14 -10.68 14.94
N PHE A 236 -1.51 -9.51 15.08
CA PHE A 236 -2.22 -8.26 15.33
C PHE A 236 -3.27 -7.97 14.24
N TRP A 237 -2.89 -8.14 12.98
CA TRP A 237 -3.76 -7.89 11.83
C TRP A 237 -4.88 -8.91 11.71
N LEU A 238 -4.62 -10.17 12.05
CA LEU A 238 -5.64 -11.22 12.14
C LEU A 238 -6.68 -10.91 13.23
N VAL A 239 -6.24 -10.43 14.39
CA VAL A 239 -7.15 -10.01 15.47
C VAL A 239 -7.97 -8.79 15.04
N LEU A 240 -7.34 -7.81 14.40
CA LEU A 240 -8.03 -6.63 13.86
C LEU A 240 -9.06 -7.02 12.78
N TYR A 241 -8.74 -8.00 11.94
CA TYR A 241 -9.64 -8.55 10.94
C TYR A 241 -10.91 -9.14 11.58
N LEU A 242 -10.74 -10.02 12.57
CA LEU A 242 -11.85 -10.60 13.32
C LEU A 242 -12.71 -9.52 13.97
N TYR A 243 -12.07 -8.51 14.59
CA TYR A 243 -12.77 -7.38 15.16
C TYR A 243 -13.64 -6.63 14.12
N TYR A 244 -13.12 -6.35 12.92
CA TYR A 244 -13.91 -5.72 11.86
C TYR A 244 -15.04 -6.60 11.32
N ILE A 245 -14.85 -7.92 11.24
CA ILE A 245 -15.95 -8.85 10.89
C ILE A 245 -17.08 -8.71 11.92
N LEU A 246 -16.75 -8.84 13.22
CA LEU A 246 -17.73 -8.75 14.30
C LEU A 246 -18.48 -7.41 14.26
N LYS A 247 -17.75 -6.30 14.17
CA LYS A 247 -18.35 -4.96 14.05
C LYS A 247 -19.19 -4.79 12.79
N GLY A 248 -18.78 -5.41 11.68
CA GLY A 248 -19.50 -5.36 10.41
C GLY A 248 -20.85 -6.08 10.47
N PHE A 249 -20.88 -7.29 11.03
CA PHE A 249 -22.09 -8.11 11.06
C PHE A 249 -23.06 -7.73 12.18
N PHE A 250 -22.56 -7.37 13.37
CA PHE A 250 -23.42 -7.20 14.54
C PHE A 250 -24.00 -5.79 14.69
N GLU A 251 -23.31 -4.73 14.28
CA GLU A 251 -23.77 -3.36 14.57
C GLU A 251 -24.76 -2.76 13.55
N ASN A 252 -25.15 -3.50 12.49
CA ASN A 252 -26.10 -3.11 11.44
C ASN A 252 -26.09 -1.61 11.04
N LYS A 253 -24.90 -1.02 10.89
CA LYS A 253 -24.69 0.39 10.57
C LYS A 253 -23.87 0.50 9.28
N ASN A 254 -24.18 1.52 8.47
CA ASN A 254 -23.32 1.88 7.34
C ASN A 254 -21.95 2.34 7.87
N ARG A 255 -20.90 1.90 7.18
CA ARG A 255 -19.51 2.22 7.53
C ARG A 255 -18.87 3.12 6.48
N THR A 256 -17.74 3.69 6.84
CA THR A 256 -16.95 4.56 5.99
C THR A 256 -16.22 3.76 4.92
N PHE A 257 -15.76 4.46 3.87
CA PHE A 257 -14.84 3.91 2.87
C PHE A 257 -13.63 3.20 3.50
N LEU A 258 -13.04 3.76 4.57
CA LEU A 258 -11.83 3.20 5.20
C LEU A 258 -12.09 1.85 5.85
N PHE A 259 -13.26 1.67 6.47
CA PHE A 259 -13.66 0.39 7.02
C PHE A 259 -13.74 -0.69 5.93
N TYR A 260 -14.42 -0.42 4.80
CA TYR A 260 -14.60 -1.39 3.73
C TYR A 260 -13.29 -1.75 3.01
N VAL A 261 -12.42 -0.77 2.76
CA VAL A 261 -11.07 -1.02 2.22
C VAL A 261 -10.27 -1.90 3.19
N SER A 262 -10.25 -1.53 4.47
CA SER A 262 -9.46 -2.23 5.49
C SER A 262 -9.93 -3.66 5.66
N LEU A 263 -11.25 -3.90 5.70
CA LEU A 263 -11.81 -5.23 5.79
C LEU A 263 -11.44 -6.09 4.57
N SER A 264 -11.52 -5.53 3.35
CA SER A 264 -11.20 -6.27 2.13
C SER A 264 -9.73 -6.70 2.09
N ILE A 265 -8.83 -5.82 2.56
CA ILE A 265 -7.38 -6.08 2.55
C ILE A 265 -6.98 -7.02 3.67
N LEU A 266 -7.53 -6.83 4.87
CA LEU A 266 -7.30 -7.75 5.98
C LEU A 266 -7.83 -9.15 5.66
N SER A 267 -8.91 -9.26 4.88
CA SER A 267 -9.41 -10.53 4.37
C SER A 267 -8.42 -11.19 3.39
N LEU A 268 -7.84 -10.44 2.45
CA LEU A 268 -6.77 -10.92 1.56
C LEU A 268 -5.54 -11.36 2.36
N VAL A 269 -5.06 -10.51 3.27
CA VAL A 269 -3.89 -10.76 4.13
C VAL A 269 -4.09 -12.02 4.96
N THR A 270 -5.27 -12.17 5.57
CA THR A 270 -5.64 -13.37 6.33
C THR A 270 -5.60 -14.61 5.45
N THR A 271 -6.21 -14.52 4.26
CA THR A 271 -6.26 -15.64 3.31
C THR A 271 -4.85 -16.09 2.90
N GLN A 272 -3.96 -15.16 2.52
CA GLN A 272 -2.58 -15.49 2.15
C GLN A 272 -1.72 -15.94 3.33
N THR A 273 -2.03 -15.51 4.56
CA THR A 273 -1.32 -15.99 5.75
C THR A 273 -1.56 -17.49 5.97
N PHE A 274 -2.73 -18.00 5.63
CA PHE A 274 -3.07 -19.42 5.81
C PHE A 274 -2.88 -20.29 4.56
N LEU A 275 -3.08 -19.73 3.36
CA LEU A 275 -3.01 -20.47 2.09
C LEU A 275 -1.67 -20.32 1.35
N GLY A 276 -0.71 -19.60 1.94
CA GLY A 276 0.54 -19.22 1.28
C GLY A 276 0.39 -17.97 0.42
N GLY A 277 1.49 -17.23 0.27
CA GLY A 277 1.53 -15.96 -0.47
C GLY A 277 2.47 -14.94 0.19
N TYR A 278 2.36 -13.66 -0.17
CA TYR A 278 3.19 -12.61 0.43
C TYR A 278 2.32 -11.52 1.09
N PRO A 279 1.66 -11.84 2.23
CA PRO A 279 0.63 -11.00 2.83
C PRO A 279 1.13 -9.62 3.26
N SER A 280 2.39 -9.50 3.70
CA SER A 280 2.97 -8.25 4.19
C SER A 280 2.98 -7.16 3.13
N ARG A 281 3.25 -7.49 1.85
CA ARG A 281 3.20 -6.56 0.71
C ARG A 281 1.85 -5.86 0.57
N TYR A 282 0.76 -6.61 0.70
CA TYR A 282 -0.59 -6.04 0.58
C TYR A 282 -0.98 -5.22 1.79
N LEU A 283 -0.54 -5.66 2.97
CA LEU A 283 -0.77 -4.94 4.23
C LEU A 283 -0.15 -3.55 4.20
N VAL A 284 1.15 -3.45 3.87
CA VAL A 284 1.87 -2.17 3.85
C VAL A 284 1.40 -1.23 2.75
N ALA A 285 0.98 -1.78 1.61
CA ALA A 285 0.48 -0.99 0.50
C ALA A 285 -0.75 -0.15 0.88
N PHE A 286 -1.57 -0.62 1.83
CA PHE A 286 -2.74 0.10 2.32
C PHE A 286 -2.63 0.55 3.76
N PHE A 287 -1.41 0.58 4.29
CA PHE A 287 -1.15 0.97 5.68
C PHE A 287 -1.82 2.30 6.08
N PRO A 288 -1.77 3.37 5.27
CA PRO A 288 -2.43 4.63 5.64
C PRO A 288 -3.96 4.48 5.79
N PHE A 289 -4.59 3.63 4.98
CA PHE A 289 -6.03 3.37 5.07
C PHE A 289 -6.39 2.50 6.27
N LEU A 290 -5.56 1.50 6.60
CA LEU A 290 -5.68 0.66 7.81
C LEU A 290 -5.55 1.51 9.08
N LEU A 291 -4.54 2.39 9.14
CA LEU A 291 -4.39 3.32 10.26
C LEU A 291 -5.58 4.27 10.38
N GLY A 292 -6.07 4.80 9.25
CA GLY A 292 -7.25 5.65 9.25
C GLY A 292 -8.50 4.94 9.77
N SER A 293 -8.73 3.68 9.38
CA SER A 293 -9.87 2.90 9.88
C SER A 293 -9.74 2.57 11.38
N MET A 294 -8.52 2.34 11.89
CA MET A 294 -8.26 2.20 13.33
C MET A 294 -8.57 3.49 14.10
N ILE A 295 -8.17 4.65 13.57
CA ILE A 295 -8.44 5.96 14.19
C ILE A 295 -9.95 6.27 14.21
N GLU A 296 -10.73 5.79 13.24
CA GLU A 296 -12.19 5.99 13.19
C GLU A 296 -12.98 5.17 14.21
N ILE A 297 -12.35 4.20 14.88
CA ILE A 297 -12.95 3.44 15.99
C ILE A 297 -13.20 4.39 17.16
N LYS A 298 -14.35 4.26 17.83
CA LYS A 298 -14.73 5.14 18.95
C LYS A 298 -14.78 4.37 20.27
N GLY A 299 -14.48 5.05 21.37
CA GLY A 299 -14.64 4.52 22.73
C GLY A 299 -13.46 3.67 23.20
N LYS A 300 -13.69 2.84 24.22
CA LYS A 300 -12.64 2.05 24.90
C LYS A 300 -11.91 1.06 23.98
N GLU A 301 -12.62 0.55 22.97
CA GLU A 301 -12.07 -0.38 21.97
C GLU A 301 -10.92 0.25 21.19
N GLN A 302 -11.01 1.55 20.90
CA GLN A 302 -9.95 2.30 20.22
C GLN A 302 -8.64 2.25 21.03
N SER A 303 -8.72 2.55 22.33
CA SER A 303 -7.54 2.56 23.21
C SER A 303 -6.89 1.18 23.30
N ILE A 304 -7.69 0.12 23.38
CA ILE A 304 -7.19 -1.27 23.41
C ILE A 304 -6.47 -1.61 22.10
N ILE A 305 -7.07 -1.28 20.96
CA ILE A 305 -6.47 -1.55 19.64
C ILE A 305 -5.16 -0.79 19.48
N PHE A 306 -5.09 0.47 19.90
CA PHE A 306 -3.83 1.22 19.86
C PHE A 306 -2.77 0.67 20.80
N LEU A 307 -3.14 0.25 22.03
CA LEU A 307 -2.21 -0.38 22.95
C LEU A 307 -1.61 -1.65 22.33
N CYS A 308 -2.45 -2.52 21.75
CA CYS A 308 -2.00 -3.72 21.06
C CYS A 308 -1.13 -3.39 19.84
N TYR A 309 -1.49 -2.36 19.06
CA TYR A 309 -0.71 -1.90 17.92
C TYR A 309 0.68 -1.39 18.32
N PHE A 310 0.78 -0.61 19.40
CA PHE A 310 2.07 -0.13 19.91
C PHE A 310 2.92 -1.28 20.43
N ALA A 311 2.34 -2.21 21.20
CA ALA A 311 3.05 -3.40 21.66
C ALA A 311 3.58 -4.23 20.47
N TYR A 312 2.73 -4.46 19.46
CA TYR A 312 3.11 -5.13 18.22
C TYR A 312 4.24 -4.41 17.48
N THR A 313 4.14 -3.09 17.35
CA THR A 313 5.14 -2.25 16.66
C THR A 313 6.48 -2.25 17.39
N LEU A 314 6.47 -2.20 18.72
CA LEU A 314 7.69 -2.28 19.53
C LEU A 314 8.39 -3.63 19.35
N LEU A 315 7.64 -4.74 19.37
CA LEU A 315 8.18 -6.06 19.08
C LEU A 315 8.78 -6.13 17.66
N LEU A 316 8.09 -5.56 16.67
CA LEU A 316 8.64 -5.48 15.32
C LEU A 316 9.94 -4.68 15.27
N TRP A 317 10.05 -3.56 15.98
CA TRP A 317 11.29 -2.77 16.04
C TRP A 317 12.43 -3.57 16.65
N THR A 318 12.18 -4.31 17.74
CA THR A 318 13.20 -5.18 18.33
C THR A 318 13.67 -6.26 17.37
N TYR A 319 12.77 -6.85 16.59
CA TYR A 319 13.15 -7.83 15.58
C TYR A 319 13.90 -7.19 14.42
N TRP A 320 13.44 -6.04 13.94
CA TRP A 320 14.00 -5.37 12.77
C TRP A 320 15.41 -4.81 12.99
N ILE A 321 15.72 -4.33 14.20
CA ILE A 321 17.08 -3.84 14.54
C ILE A 321 18.06 -5.00 14.72
N ASN A 322 17.58 -6.17 15.14
CA ASN A 322 18.42 -7.33 15.44
C ASN A 322 18.62 -8.28 14.24
N ASN A 323 18.13 -7.95 13.03
CA ASN A 323 18.26 -8.75 11.81
C ASN A 323 18.97 -8.01 10.67
#